data_AF-A0A6L5F5B5-F1
#
_entry.id   AF-A0A6L5F5B5-F1
#
_cell.length_a   1.000
_cell.length_b   1.000
_cell.length_c   1.000
_cell.angle_alpha   90.00
_cell.angle_beta   90.00
_cell.angle_gamma   90.00
#
_symmetry.space_group_name_H-M   'P 1'
#
loop_
_entity.id
_entity.type
_entity.pdbx_description
1 polymer ?
#
loop_
_entity_poly.entity_id
_entity_poly.type
_entity_poly.pdbx_seq_one_letter_code
_entity_poly.pdbx_strand_id
1 'polypeptide(L)'
;MSCQAAGPLGAHAADTVLNRIGGEPAAPVSIGFLGQCISLGRGGGIFQFSRRDDTAISFYLGSGKLGAKIKEFVCWGTVKQLMYEANKPGWFSMPAWATDRKRQQLLQAKRDAPDLHRTEIAYSSPGGTS
;
A
#
# COMPACT_ATOMS: atom_id res chain seq x y z
N MET A 1 -1.95 11.53 -6.64
CA MET A 1 -1.30 10.19 -6.55
C MET A 1 -1.86 9.42 -5.36
N SER A 2 -3.10 8.95 -5.43
CA SER A 2 -3.76 8.24 -4.31
C SER A 2 -4.75 7.17 -4.80
N CYS A 3 -5.34 7.36 -5.97
CA CYS A 3 -6.26 6.38 -6.59
C CYS A 3 -5.66 4.97 -6.76
N GLN A 4 -4.36 4.86 -7.04
CA GLN A 4 -3.65 3.58 -7.14
C GLN A 4 -3.65 2.78 -5.83
N ALA A 5 -3.58 3.47 -4.69
CA ALA A 5 -3.60 2.83 -3.38
C ALA A 5 -5.03 2.48 -2.94
N ALA A 6 -6.05 3.17 -3.44
CA ALA A 6 -7.42 3.06 -2.99
C ALA A 6 -8.01 1.64 -3.13
N GLY A 7 -7.77 0.97 -4.25
CA GLY A 7 -8.28 -0.39 -4.49
C GLY A 7 -7.71 -1.41 -3.48
N PRO A 8 -6.38 -1.60 -3.42
CA PRO A 8 -5.76 -2.51 -2.45
C PRO A 8 -6.06 -2.15 -0.99
N LEU A 9 -6.08 -0.86 -0.64
CA LEU A 9 -6.48 -0.42 0.71
C LEU A 9 -7.93 -0.76 1.01
N GLY A 10 -8.84 -0.58 0.05
CA GLY A 10 -10.26 -0.91 0.22
C GLY A 10 -10.50 -2.39 0.48
N ALA A 11 -9.84 -3.26 -0.28
CA ALA A 11 -9.90 -4.71 -0.06
C ALA A 11 -9.38 -5.09 1.33
N HIS A 12 -8.22 -4.57 1.71
CA HIS A 12 -7.64 -4.84 3.03
C HIS A 12 -8.52 -4.29 4.18
N ALA A 13 -9.18 -3.15 3.98
CA ALA A 13 -10.12 -2.61 4.95
C ALA A 13 -11.34 -3.53 5.12
N ALA A 14 -11.86 -4.11 4.03
CA ALA A 14 -12.94 -5.08 4.09
C ALA A 14 -12.52 -6.33 4.90
N ASP A 15 -11.34 -6.90 4.61
CA ASP A 15 -10.80 -8.05 5.37
C ASP A 15 -10.65 -7.72 6.86
N THR A 16 -10.17 -6.52 7.18
CA THR A 16 -10.03 -6.05 8.56
C THR A 16 -11.37 -6.01 9.29
N VAL A 17 -12.43 -5.51 8.63
CA VAL A 17 -13.77 -5.47 9.20
C VAL A 17 -14.32 -6.88 9.40
N LEU A 18 -14.16 -7.76 8.41
CA LEU A 18 -14.61 -9.15 8.49
C LEU A 18 -13.90 -9.93 9.62
N ASN A 19 -12.58 -9.79 9.76
CA ASN A 19 -11.83 -10.43 10.85
C ASN A 19 -12.32 -9.95 12.21
N ARG A 20 -12.54 -8.64 12.37
CA ARG A 20 -13.06 -8.08 13.63
C ARG A 20 -14.45 -8.59 13.97
N ILE A 21 -15.33 -8.72 12.98
CA ILE A 21 -16.66 -9.33 13.17
C ILE A 21 -16.53 -10.80 13.61
N GLY A 22 -15.55 -11.52 13.04
CA GLY A 22 -15.26 -12.91 13.40
C GLY A 22 -14.47 -13.12 14.69
N GLY A 23 -14.03 -12.05 15.37
CA GLY A 23 -13.18 -12.15 16.56
C GLY A 23 -11.71 -12.49 16.28
N GLU A 24 -11.29 -12.44 15.01
CA GLU A 24 -9.94 -12.73 14.56
C GLU A 24 -9.06 -11.45 14.50
N PRO A 25 -7.73 -11.57 14.68
CA PRO A 25 -6.84 -10.43 14.58
C PRO A 25 -6.78 -9.87 13.15
N ALA A 26 -6.71 -8.54 13.04
CA ALA A 26 -6.51 -7.86 11.76
C ALA A 26 -5.05 -7.93 11.33
N ALA A 27 -4.81 -8.29 10.06
CA ALA A 27 -3.47 -8.30 9.49
C ALA A 27 -2.92 -6.87 9.32
N PRO A 28 -1.61 -6.63 9.45
CA PRO A 28 -1.01 -5.34 9.12
C PRO A 28 -1.13 -4.98 7.63
N VAL A 29 -1.38 -3.70 7.34
CA VAL A 29 -1.45 -3.16 5.96
C VAL A 29 -0.08 -3.30 5.27
N SER A 30 -0.02 -4.05 4.17
CA SER A 30 1.18 -4.13 3.32
C SER A 30 0.81 -4.05 1.85
N ILE A 31 1.16 -2.94 1.19
CA ILE A 31 0.80 -2.67 -0.21
C ILE A 31 2.08 -2.34 -0.95
N GLY A 32 2.30 -3.02 -2.08
CA GLY A 32 3.36 -2.71 -3.01
C GLY A 32 2.78 -2.07 -4.27
N PHE A 33 3.57 -1.18 -4.87
CA PHE A 33 3.24 -0.48 -6.10
C PHE A 33 4.09 -0.99 -7.27
N LEU A 34 3.55 -0.97 -8.48
CA LEU A 34 4.27 -1.44 -9.69
C LEU A 34 4.50 -0.34 -10.73
N GLY A 35 3.89 0.81 -10.53
CA GLY A 35 4.07 1.98 -11.39
C GLY A 35 2.96 2.99 -11.22
N GLN A 36 3.16 4.15 -11.84
CA GLN A 36 2.41 5.36 -11.64
C GLN A 36 1.94 5.91 -12.98
N CYS A 37 0.65 6.22 -13.08
CA CYS A 37 0.11 6.92 -14.25
C CYS A 37 0.32 8.44 -14.06
N ILE A 38 1.10 9.06 -14.93
CA ILE A 38 1.39 10.49 -14.89
C ILE A 38 0.86 11.12 -16.18
N SER A 39 -0.08 12.06 -16.06
CA SER A 39 -0.62 12.82 -17.20
C SER A 39 0.33 13.96 -17.59
N LEU A 40 0.57 14.15 -18.88
CA LEU A 40 1.48 15.15 -19.45
C LEU A 40 0.72 16.19 -20.31
N GLY A 41 -0.50 16.54 -19.90
CA GLY A 41 -1.37 17.49 -20.61
C GLY A 41 -2.45 16.81 -21.46
N ARG A 42 -3.12 17.60 -22.31
CA ARG A 42 -4.41 17.25 -22.95
C ARG A 42 -4.37 16.05 -23.91
N GLY A 43 -3.18 15.64 -24.35
CA GLY A 43 -3.01 14.59 -25.36
C GLY A 43 -2.04 13.48 -24.97
N GLY A 44 -1.60 13.43 -23.71
CA GLY A 44 -0.51 12.53 -23.34
C GLY A 44 -0.46 12.15 -21.87
N GLY A 45 0.13 11.00 -21.63
CA GLY A 45 0.51 10.52 -20.31
C GLY A 45 1.55 9.42 -20.45
N ILE A 46 2.17 9.06 -19.33
CA ILE A 46 3.11 7.95 -19.21
C ILE A 46 2.65 7.04 -18.07
N PHE A 47 3.03 5.78 -18.15
CA PHE A 47 3.04 4.83 -17.05
C PHE A 47 4.48 4.65 -16.60
N GLN A 48 4.86 5.34 -15.54
CA GLN A 48 6.18 5.25 -14.95
C GLN A 48 6.27 3.97 -14.12
N PHE A 49 7.14 3.02 -14.45
CA PHE A 49 7.29 1.82 -13.62
C PHE A 49 7.98 2.18 -12.30
N SER A 50 7.64 1.45 -11.24
CA SER A 50 8.23 1.63 -9.91
C SER A 50 8.57 0.29 -9.28
N ARG A 51 9.47 0.34 -8.29
CA ARG A 51 9.65 -0.72 -7.31
C ARG A 51 8.42 -0.74 -6.38
N ARG A 52 8.33 -1.80 -5.57
CA ARG A 52 7.23 -2.00 -4.60
C ARG A 52 7.15 -0.90 -3.54
N ASP A 53 8.29 -0.29 -3.23
CA ASP A 53 8.41 0.86 -2.34
C ASP A 53 8.11 2.20 -3.04
N ASP A 54 7.49 2.16 -4.23
CA ASP A 54 7.15 3.31 -5.07
C ASP A 54 8.34 4.05 -5.69
N THR A 55 9.57 3.55 -5.53
CA THR A 55 10.77 4.15 -6.16
C THR A 55 10.70 3.97 -7.68
N ALA A 56 10.64 5.08 -8.43
CA ALA A 56 10.65 5.05 -9.88
C ALA A 56 11.90 4.33 -10.44
N ILE A 57 11.72 3.52 -11.48
CA ILE A 57 12.82 2.89 -12.21
C ILE A 57 13.01 3.57 -13.58
N SER A 58 14.14 3.36 -14.25
CA SER A 58 14.47 4.01 -15.53
C SER A 58 13.63 3.53 -16.73
N PHE A 59 12.48 2.92 -16.49
CA PHE A 59 11.57 2.39 -17.50
C PHE A 59 10.19 3.04 -17.35
N TYR A 60 9.63 3.55 -18.45
CA TYR A 60 8.28 4.10 -18.52
C TYR A 60 7.62 3.72 -19.85
N LEU A 61 6.30 3.61 -19.84
CA LEU A 61 5.50 3.27 -21.01
C LEU A 61 4.61 4.43 -21.43
N GLY A 62 4.51 4.67 -22.73
CA GLY A 62 3.55 5.61 -23.30
C GLY A 62 4.14 6.98 -23.55
N SER A 63 4.06 7.41 -24.80
CA SER A 63 4.13 8.82 -25.20
C SER A 63 2.85 9.14 -25.98
N GLY A 64 2.30 10.34 -25.76
CA GLY A 64 1.06 10.78 -26.43
C GLY A 64 -0.14 9.82 -26.24
N LYS A 65 -0.75 9.38 -27.36
CA LYS A 65 -1.99 8.57 -27.38
C LYS A 65 -1.88 7.20 -26.69
N LEU A 66 -0.67 6.63 -26.60
CA LEU A 66 -0.49 5.34 -25.92
C LEU A 66 -0.70 5.46 -24.41
N GLY A 67 -0.29 6.58 -23.81
CA GLY A 67 -0.56 6.87 -22.40
C GLY A 67 -2.06 7.04 -22.10
N ALA A 68 -2.80 7.66 -23.03
CA ALA A 68 -4.25 7.78 -22.91
C ALA A 68 -4.94 6.41 -22.92
N LYS A 69 -4.53 5.49 -23.80
CA LYS A 69 -5.04 4.11 -23.82
C LYS A 69 -4.70 3.33 -22.55
N ILE A 70 -3.49 3.49 -22.00
CA ILE A 70 -3.12 2.86 -20.72
C ILE A 70 -4.04 3.37 -19.61
N LYS A 71 -4.32 4.67 -19.57
CA LYS A 71 -5.20 5.26 -18.56
C LYS A 71 -6.62 4.70 -18.64
N GLU A 72 -7.14 4.53 -19.86
CA GLU A 72 -8.45 3.93 -20.10
C GLU A 72 -8.48 2.46 -19.64
N PHE A 73 -7.45 1.69 -19.98
CA PHE A 73 -7.30 0.31 -19.53
C PHE A 73 -7.28 0.19 -18.00
N VAL A 74 -6.54 1.06 -17.30
CA VAL A 74 -6.49 1.09 -15.83
C VAL A 74 -7.86 1.40 -15.22
N CYS A 75 -8.60 2.35 -15.79
CA CYS A 75 -9.95 2.68 -15.32
C CYS A 75 -10.92 1.52 -15.54
N TRP A 76 -10.93 0.93 -16.75
CA TRP A 76 -11.76 -0.22 -17.07
C TRP A 76 -11.44 -1.42 -16.17
N GLY A 77 -10.15 -1.71 -15.97
CA GLY A 77 -9.69 -2.80 -15.09
C GLY A 77 -10.12 -2.61 -13.64
N THR A 78 -10.10 -1.37 -13.14
CA THR A 78 -10.57 -1.05 -11.78
C THR A 78 -12.05 -1.37 -11.62
N VAL A 79 -12.89 -0.94 -12.57
CA VAL A 79 -14.34 -1.23 -12.54
C VAL A 79 -14.60 -2.73 -12.65
N LYS A 80 -13.88 -3.43 -13.52
CA LYS A 80 -13.98 -4.88 -13.65
C LYS A 80 -13.61 -5.61 -12.37
N GLN A 81 -12.55 -5.20 -11.68
CA GLN A 81 -12.16 -5.77 -10.39
C GLN A 81 -13.31 -5.66 -9.36
N LEU A 82 -13.93 -4.48 -9.24
CA LEU A 82 -15.07 -4.29 -8.35
C LEU A 82 -16.26 -5.18 -8.73
N MET A 83 -16.56 -5.30 -10.03
CA MET A 83 -17.61 -6.18 -10.52
C MET A 83 -17.31 -7.67 -10.22
N TYR A 84 -16.06 -8.11 -10.38
CA TYR A 84 -15.68 -9.49 -10.06
C TYR A 84 -15.80 -9.77 -8.57
N GLU A 85 -15.34 -8.86 -7.73
CA GLU A 85 -15.45 -8.99 -6.28
C GLU A 85 -16.91 -9.01 -5.81
N ALA A 86 -17.78 -8.20 -6.43
CA ALA A 86 -19.21 -8.21 -6.15
C ALA A 86 -19.92 -9.52 -6.56
N ASN A 87 -19.48 -10.15 -7.66
CA ASN A 87 -20.06 -11.42 -8.13
C ASN A 87 -19.45 -12.65 -7.46
N LYS A 88 -18.18 -12.57 -7.02
CA LYS A 88 -17.45 -13.66 -6.38
C LYS A 88 -16.53 -13.08 -5.28
N PRO A 89 -17.03 -12.96 -4.05
CA PRO A 89 -16.25 -12.44 -2.93
C PRO A 89 -14.96 -13.22 -2.70
N GLY A 90 -13.87 -12.52 -2.39
CA GLY A 90 -12.53 -13.08 -2.20
C GLY A 90 -11.77 -13.34 -3.49
N TRP A 91 -12.26 -12.89 -4.66
CA TRP A 91 -11.56 -13.05 -5.92
C TRP A 91 -10.29 -12.19 -5.97
N PHE A 92 -10.36 -10.98 -5.42
CA PHE A 92 -9.22 -10.10 -5.30
C PHE A 92 -8.44 -10.40 -4.01
N SER A 93 -7.49 -11.33 -4.10
CA SER A 93 -6.47 -11.54 -3.07
C SER A 93 -5.12 -11.00 -3.54
N MET A 94 -4.51 -10.10 -2.77
CA MET A 94 -3.18 -9.59 -3.06
C MET A 94 -2.14 -10.66 -2.70
N PRO A 95 -1.43 -11.25 -3.69
CA PRO A 95 -0.45 -12.27 -3.39
C PRO A 95 0.72 -11.64 -2.62
N ALA A 96 1.32 -12.39 -1.70
CA ALA A 96 2.35 -11.86 -0.79
C ALA A 96 3.57 -11.27 -1.53
N TRP A 97 3.84 -11.69 -2.77
CA TRP A 97 4.88 -11.13 -3.63
C TRP A 97 4.54 -9.73 -4.16
N ALA A 98 3.30 -9.27 -4.13
CA ALA A 98 2.88 -7.94 -4.58
C ALA A 98 2.95 -6.88 -3.46
N THR A 99 3.44 -7.25 -2.26
CA THR A 99 3.48 -6.37 -1.08
C THR A 99 4.88 -5.83 -0.80
N ASP A 100 4.97 -4.66 -0.14
CA ASP A 100 6.24 -4.10 0.32
C ASP A 100 6.70 -4.75 1.64
N ARG A 101 7.29 -5.94 1.50
CA ARG A 101 7.84 -6.70 2.65
C ARG A 101 8.98 -5.97 3.36
N LYS A 102 9.75 -5.13 2.66
CA LYS A 102 10.89 -4.41 3.24
C LYS A 102 10.40 -3.37 4.24
N ARG A 103 9.35 -2.63 3.89
CA ARG A 103 8.71 -1.68 4.82
C ARG A 103 8.17 -2.39 6.07
N GLN A 104 7.52 -3.54 5.91
CA GLN A 104 7.02 -4.33 7.04
C GLN A 104 8.13 -4.75 8.00
N GLN A 105 9.25 -5.26 7.48
CA GLN A 105 10.42 -5.64 8.28
C GLN A 105 10.99 -4.45 9.06
N LEU A 106 11.09 -3.28 8.43
CA LEU A 106 11.59 -2.06 9.09
C LEU A 106 10.65 -1.57 10.20
N LEU A 107 9.33 -1.66 9.99
CA LEU A 107 8.35 -1.31 11.02
C LEU A 107 8.39 -2.28 12.20
N GLN A 108 8.60 -3.57 11.93
CA GLN A 108 8.76 -4.57 12.98
C GLN A 108 10.06 -4.33 13.77
N ALA A 109 11.19 -4.13 13.10
CA ALA A 109 12.45 -3.79 13.75
C ALA A 109 12.36 -2.51 14.59
N LYS A 110 11.59 -1.50 14.15
CA LYS A 110 11.35 -0.27 14.92
C LYS A 110 10.46 -0.50 16.15
N ARG A 111 9.50 -1.44 16.09
CA ARG A 111 8.67 -1.83 17.25
C ARG A 111 9.46 -2.63 18.27
N ASP A 112 10.35 -3.50 17.79
CA ASP A 112 11.16 -4.38 18.63
C ASP A 112 12.39 -3.67 19.19
N ALA A 113 12.78 -2.52 18.62
CA ALA A 113 13.82 -1.66 19.18
C ALA A 113 13.38 -1.14 20.56
N PRO A 114 14.22 -1.25 21.60
CA PRO A 114 13.90 -0.71 22.91
C PRO A 114 13.64 0.80 22.80
N ASP A 115 12.51 1.23 23.37
CA ASP A 115 12.04 2.62 23.35
C ASP A 115 12.98 3.50 24.18
N LEU A 116 14.07 3.97 23.56
CA LEU A 116 15.13 4.76 24.20
C LEU A 116 14.59 6.02 24.91
N HIS A 117 13.42 6.52 24.50
CA HIS A 117 12.75 7.66 25.15
C HIS A 117 11.98 7.31 26.43
N ARG A 118 11.57 6.05 26.63
CA ARG A 118 10.90 5.62 27.87
C ARG A 118 11.90 5.30 28.98
N THR A 119 13.11 4.89 28.62
CA THR A 119 14.17 4.52 29.57
C THR A 119 14.76 5.71 30.32
N GLU A 120 14.78 6.91 29.72
CA GLU A 120 15.28 8.13 30.39
C GLU A 120 14.36 8.60 31.53
N ILE A 121 13.04 8.39 31.43
CA ILE A 121 12.09 8.80 32.47
C ILE A 121 12.19 7.88 33.70
N ALA A 122 12.54 6.60 33.50
CA ALA A 122 12.65 5.63 34.60
C ALA A 122 13.93 5.77 35.44
N TYR A 123 14.95 6.48 34.94
CA TYR A 123 16.23 6.68 35.68
C TYR A 123 16.31 8.03 36.42
N SER A 124 15.28 8.89 36.31
CA SER A 124 15.21 10.21 36.92
C SER A 124 14.32 10.26 38.18
N SER A 125 14.29 9.21 39.00
CA SER A 125 13.81 9.31 40.39
C SER A 125 15.02 9.52 41.30
N PRO A 126 15.29 10.76 41.78
CA PRO A 126 16.29 10.95 42.81
C PRO A 126 15.76 10.35 44.11
N GLY A 127 16.51 9.42 44.69
CA GLY A 127 16.28 8.89 46.02
C GLY A 127 16.30 10.03 47.04
N GLY A 128 15.17 10.28 47.68
CA GLY A 128 15.08 11.02 48.92
C GLY A 128 15.19 10.06 50.09
N THR A 129 16.40 9.98 50.67
CA THR A 129 16.61 9.43 52.01
C THR A 129 16.58 10.56 53.04
N SER A 130 16.15 10.17 54.26
CA SER A 130 16.05 10.90 55.55
C SER A 130 14.87 11.84 55.71
#